data_AF-A0A419JRV7-F1
#
_entry.id   AF-A0A419JRV7-F1
#
_cell.length_a   1.000
_cell.length_b   1.000
_cell.length_c   1.000
_cell.angle_alpha   90.00
_cell.angle_beta   90.00
_cell.angle_gamma   90.00
#
_symmetry.space_group_name_H-M   'P 1'
#
loop_
_entity.id
_entity.type
_entity.pdbx_description
1 polymer ?
#
loop_
_entity_poly.entity_id
_entity_poly.type
_entity_poly.pdbx_seq_one_letter_code
_entity_poly.pdbx_strand_id
1 'polypeptide(L)'
;EISGSGEGLPLEFEEEFKEFVGCEYCLTVDHGSTALASAYYAVGVGPGDEVITPAAGYIGSYAGALHMGARPVFCEIDPKTLLMDPEDVEKRITHRTKVINPI
;
A
#
# COMPACT_ATOMS: atom_id res chain seq x y z
N GLU A 1 8.82 -5.85 20.08
CA GLU A 1 9.00 -7.07 19.28
C GLU A 1 7.73 -7.37 18.48
N ILE A 2 7.40 -6.55 17.48
CA ILE A 2 6.18 -6.71 16.65
C ILE A 2 6.53 -7.30 15.27
N SER A 3 7.70 -6.97 14.73
CA SER A 3 8.33 -7.75 13.66
C SER A 3 9.40 -8.62 14.31
N GLY A 4 9.41 -9.92 14.01
CA GLY A 4 10.58 -10.77 14.27
C GLY A 4 11.77 -10.41 13.36
N SER A 5 11.89 -9.14 12.96
CA SER A 5 12.85 -8.64 11.99
C SER A 5 14.22 -8.50 12.64
N GLY A 6 15.25 -8.99 11.97
CA GLY A 6 16.65 -8.80 12.37
C GLY A 6 17.34 -10.02 12.97
N GLU A 7 16.65 -11.15 13.14
CA GLU A 7 17.28 -12.44 13.48
C GLU A 7 16.41 -13.64 13.10
N GLY A 8 17.02 -14.82 12.96
CA GLY A 8 16.33 -16.10 12.74
C GLY A 8 15.63 -16.23 11.39
N LEU A 9 14.60 -17.09 11.34
CA LEU A 9 13.87 -17.45 10.12
C LEU A 9 13.28 -16.24 9.34
N PRO A 10 12.73 -15.18 9.99
CA PRO A 10 12.26 -14.01 9.25
C PRO A 10 13.39 -13.29 8.51
N LEU A 11 14.58 -13.18 9.11
CA LEU A 11 15.72 -12.53 8.45
C LEU A 11 16.22 -13.34 7.26
N GLU A 12 16.32 -14.67 7.40
CA GLU A 12 16.68 -15.57 6.30
C GLU A 12 15.68 -15.42 5.13
N PHE A 13 14.38 -15.40 5.44
CA PHE A 13 13.34 -15.16 4.43
C PHE A 13 13.43 -13.77 3.80
N GLU A 14 13.68 -12.71 4.57
CA GLU A 14 13.84 -11.34 4.06
C GLU A 14 15.00 -11.25 3.07
N GLU A 15 16.11 -11.95 3.32
CA GLU A 15 17.27 -12.01 2.42
C GLU A 15 16.97 -12.75 1.11
N GLU A 16 16.31 -13.91 1.17
CA GLU A 16 15.91 -14.64 -0.04
C GLU A 16 14.84 -13.89 -0.83
N PHE A 17 13.86 -13.29 -0.13
CA PHE A 17 12.72 -12.65 -0.76
C PHE A 17 13.09 -11.32 -1.41
N LYS A 18 14.02 -10.54 -0.83
CA LYS A 18 14.51 -9.32 -1.49
C LYS A 18 15.22 -9.64 -2.80
N GLU A 19 15.95 -10.76 -2.88
CA GLU A 19 16.61 -11.22 -4.10
C GLU A 19 15.58 -11.68 -5.14
N PHE A 20 14.58 -12.45 -4.71
CA PHE A 20 13.48 -12.92 -5.57
C PHE A 20 12.70 -11.75 -6.21
N VAL A 21 12.36 -10.73 -5.42
CA VAL A 21 11.63 -9.55 -5.88
C VAL A 21 12.53 -8.56 -6.63
N GLY A 22 13.84 -8.56 -6.34
CA GLY A 22 14.79 -7.59 -6.88
C GLY A 22 14.72 -6.22 -6.21
N CYS A 23 14.45 -6.17 -4.90
CA CYS A 23 14.42 -4.95 -4.10
C CYS A 23 15.63 -4.82 -3.14
N GLU A 24 15.94 -3.61 -2.71
CA GLU A 24 17.09 -3.34 -1.82
C GLU A 24 16.83 -3.81 -0.37
N TYR A 25 15.59 -3.68 0.08
CA TYR A 25 15.16 -4.02 1.44
C TYR A 25 13.88 -4.87 1.40
N CYS A 26 13.75 -5.80 2.35
CA CYS A 26 12.53 -6.54 2.64
C CYS A 26 12.28 -6.50 4.15
N LEU A 27 11.02 -6.34 4.55
CA LEU A 27 10.60 -6.37 5.94
C LEU A 27 9.36 -7.25 6.07
N THR A 28 9.46 -8.31 6.85
CA THR A 28 8.38 -9.24 7.12
C THR A 28 7.45 -8.67 8.19
N VAL A 29 6.15 -8.82 7.94
CA VAL A 29 5.08 -8.48 8.87
C VAL A 29 4.07 -9.62 8.93
N ASP A 30 3.10 -9.54 9.83
CA ASP A 30 2.12 -10.58 10.11
C ASP A 30 1.15 -10.86 8.94
N HIS A 31 0.76 -9.86 8.15
CA HIS A 31 -0.07 -10.05 6.95
C HIS A 31 -0.07 -8.86 5.97
N GLY A 32 -0.67 -9.01 4.79
CA GLY A 32 -0.65 -7.97 3.75
C GLY A 32 -1.26 -6.61 4.16
N SER A 33 -2.30 -6.58 5.00
CA SER A 33 -2.89 -5.30 5.45
C SER A 33 -1.99 -4.51 6.39
N THR A 34 -1.22 -5.15 7.27
CA THR A 34 -0.21 -4.46 8.08
C THR A 34 1.00 -4.08 7.25
N ALA A 35 1.31 -4.80 6.16
CA ALA A 35 2.35 -4.40 5.21
C ALA A 35 1.97 -3.07 4.53
N LEU A 36 0.75 -2.97 4.00
CA LEU A 36 0.26 -1.72 3.40
C LEU A 36 0.12 -0.59 4.41
N ALA A 37 -0.38 -0.88 5.62
CA ALA A 37 -0.40 0.11 6.70
C ALA A 37 1.02 0.59 7.04
N SER A 38 2.00 -0.29 7.15
CA SER A 38 3.40 0.08 7.41
C SER A 38 3.97 0.95 6.29
N ALA A 39 3.65 0.63 5.03
CA ALA A 39 4.04 1.44 3.87
C ALA A 39 3.41 2.85 3.92
N TYR A 40 2.11 2.96 4.23
CA TYR A 40 1.44 4.26 4.40
C TYR A 40 2.06 5.10 5.52
N TYR A 41 2.39 4.46 6.64
CA TYR A 41 3.07 5.12 7.76
C TYR A 41 4.46 5.63 7.31
N ALA A 42 5.22 4.79 6.62
CA ALA A 42 6.58 5.12 6.16
C ALA A 42 6.62 6.32 5.20
N VAL A 43 5.60 6.47 4.33
CA VAL A 43 5.48 7.63 3.42
C VAL A 43 4.79 8.84 4.06
N GLY A 44 4.43 8.75 5.34
CA GLY A 44 3.87 9.83 6.14
C GLY A 44 2.42 10.18 5.79
N VAL A 45 1.60 9.18 5.48
CA VAL A 45 0.14 9.35 5.31
C VAL A 45 -0.49 9.72 6.65
N GLY A 46 -1.37 10.73 6.65
CA GLY A 46 -2.06 11.17 7.85
C GLY A 46 -3.32 12.01 7.58
N PRO A 47 -3.82 12.72 8.62
CA PRO A 47 -5.02 13.54 8.50
C PRO A 47 -4.89 14.62 7.41
N GLY A 48 -5.88 14.67 6.52
CA GLY A 48 -5.92 15.62 5.41
C GLY A 48 -5.32 15.08 4.11
N ASP A 49 -4.61 13.96 4.14
CA ASP A 49 -4.11 13.29 2.94
C ASP A 49 -5.20 12.51 2.20
N GLU A 50 -5.02 12.38 0.89
CA GLU A 50 -5.84 11.57 0.00
C GLU A 50 -5.04 10.38 -0.54
N VAL A 51 -5.64 9.19 -0.48
CA VAL A 51 -5.09 7.94 -1.05
C VAL A 51 -5.97 7.45 -2.18
N ILE A 52 -5.47 7.49 -3.42
CA ILE A 52 -6.21 7.01 -4.59
C ILE A 52 -6.08 5.49 -4.68
N THR A 53 -7.19 4.78 -4.85
CA THR A 53 -7.25 3.31 -4.92
C THR A 53 -8.55 2.88 -5.63
N PRO A 54 -8.68 1.70 -6.26
CA PRO A 54 -9.95 1.33 -6.88
C PRO A 54 -10.98 0.93 -5.82
N ALA A 55 -12.27 1.20 -6.07
CA ALA A 55 -13.34 0.69 -5.21
C ALA A 55 -13.52 -0.84 -5.35
N ALA A 56 -13.26 -1.37 -6.54
CA ALA A 56 -13.26 -2.80 -6.81
C ALA A 56 -11.93 -3.41 -6.30
N GLY A 57 -11.96 -3.95 -5.07
CA GLY A 57 -10.77 -4.52 -4.45
C GLY A 57 -11.01 -5.03 -3.03
N TYR A 58 -9.93 -5.21 -2.28
CA TYR A 58 -9.96 -5.65 -0.89
C TYR A 58 -9.85 -4.46 0.07
N ILE A 59 -10.67 -4.44 1.14
CA ILE A 59 -10.67 -3.34 2.13
C ILE A 59 -9.30 -3.12 2.79
N GLY A 60 -8.51 -4.18 2.95
CA GLY A 60 -7.16 -4.10 3.51
C GLY A 60 -6.21 -3.23 2.69
N SER A 61 -6.56 -2.94 1.44
CA SER A 61 -5.77 -2.06 0.57
C SER A 61 -5.78 -0.60 1.02
N TYR A 62 -6.82 -0.12 1.68
CA TYR A 62 -6.93 1.28 2.12
C TYR A 62 -7.32 1.44 3.60
N ALA A 63 -7.60 0.34 4.31
CA ALA A 63 -7.94 0.37 5.73
C ALA A 63 -6.84 1.03 6.58
N GLY A 64 -5.56 0.80 6.26
CA GLY A 64 -4.44 1.45 6.95
C GLY A 64 -4.46 2.97 6.81
N ALA A 65 -4.74 3.48 5.61
CA ALA A 65 -4.86 4.93 5.36
C ALA A 65 -6.04 5.53 6.16
N LEU A 66 -7.19 4.86 6.18
CA LEU A 66 -8.33 5.25 7.01
C LEU A 66 -7.96 5.30 8.50
N HIS A 67 -7.23 4.30 8.99
CA HIS A 67 -6.79 4.24 10.38
C HIS A 67 -5.85 5.39 10.77
N MET A 68 -5.11 5.92 9.79
CA MET A 68 -4.24 7.10 9.95
C MET A 68 -4.96 8.44 9.78
N GLY A 69 -6.28 8.42 9.50
CA GLY A 69 -7.08 9.63 9.28
C GLY A 69 -7.01 10.20 7.87
N ALA A 70 -6.38 9.50 6.93
CA ALA A 70 -6.40 9.86 5.52
C ALA A 70 -7.72 9.43 4.85
N ARG A 71 -8.02 10.06 3.72
CA ARG A 71 -9.26 9.83 2.96
C ARG A 71 -8.99 8.99 1.71
N PRO A 72 -9.61 7.80 1.56
CA PRO A 72 -9.62 7.11 0.28
C PRO A 72 -10.35 7.90 -0.80
N VAL A 73 -9.77 7.92 -2.01
CA VAL A 73 -10.34 8.49 -3.22
C VAL A 73 -10.49 7.37 -4.24
N PHE A 74 -11.72 6.90 -4.45
CA PHE A 74 -11.93 5.73 -5.30
C PHE A 74 -11.87 6.06 -6.78
N CYS A 75 -11.03 5.37 -7.55
CA CYS A 75 -11.01 5.40 -9.01
C CYS A 75 -11.80 4.24 -9.63
N GLU A 76 -12.14 4.41 -10.91
CA GLU A 76 -12.69 3.38 -11.78
C GLU A 76 -11.61 2.35 -12.16
N ILE A 77 -12.09 1.22 -12.68
CA ILE A 77 -11.25 0.15 -13.21
C ILE A 77 -11.43 0.03 -14.73
N ASP A 78 -10.38 -0.41 -15.42
CA ASP A 78 -10.50 -0.84 -16.81
C ASP A 78 -11.17 -2.23 -16.85
N PRO A 79 -12.35 -2.39 -17.48
CA PRO A 79 -13.08 -3.66 -17.50
C PRO A 79 -12.34 -4.79 -18.24
N LYS A 80 -11.29 -4.49 -19.01
CA LYS A 80 -10.47 -5.51 -19.71
C LYS A 80 -9.38 -6.08 -18.82
N THR A 81 -8.77 -5.26 -17.98
CA THR A 81 -7.64 -5.65 -17.11
C THR A 81 -8.07 -5.90 -15.68
N LEU A 82 -9.21 -5.34 -15.27
CA LEU A 82 -9.71 -5.28 -13.90
C LEU A 82 -8.80 -4.50 -12.94
N LEU A 83 -7.84 -3.75 -13.48
CA LEU A 83 -6.94 -2.86 -12.74
C LEU A 83 -7.46 -1.43 -12.77
N MET A 84 -6.88 -0.54 -11.97
CA MET A 84 -7.20 0.90 -11.98
C MET A 84 -7.09 1.49 -13.40
N ASP A 85 -8.06 2.32 -13.79
CA ASP A 85 -7.98 3.11 -15.02
C ASP A 85 -7.03 4.32 -14.83
N PRO A 86 -5.89 4.37 -15.53
CA PRO A 86 -4.92 5.46 -15.37
C PRO A 86 -5.48 6.85 -15.70
N GLU A 87 -6.40 6.95 -16.67
CA GLU A 87 -7.00 8.24 -17.04
C GLU A 87 -7.93 8.76 -15.94
N ASP A 88 -8.61 7.83 -15.26
CA ASP A 88 -9.51 8.12 -14.16
C ASP A 88 -8.76 8.47 -12.86
N VAL A 89 -7.60 7.84 -12.66
CA VAL A 89 -6.63 8.19 -11.61
C VAL A 89 -6.12 9.61 -11.78
N GLU A 90 -5.69 10.00 -12.99
CA GLU A 90 -5.17 11.35 -13.26
C GLU A 90 -6.19 12.44 -12.91
N LYS A 91 -7.47 12.22 -13.25
CA LYS A 91 -8.58 13.14 -12.92
C LYS A 91 -8.85 13.28 -11.42
N ARG A 92 -8.41 12.33 -10.60
CA ARG A 92 -8.61 12.30 -9.14
C ARG A 92 -7.47 12.91 -8.35
N ILE A 93 -6.34 13.18 -8.97
CA ILE A 93 -5.20 13.80 -8.30
C ILE A 93 -5.58 15.22 -7.87
N THR A 94 -5.37 15.54 -6.60
CA THR A 94 -5.54 16.86 -6.01
C THR A 94 -4.27 17.27 -5.28
N HIS A 95 -4.23 18.51 -4.77
CA HIS A 95 -3.13 18.97 -3.91
C HIS A 95 -3.02 18.20 -2.58
N ARG A 96 -4.01 17.38 -2.22
CA ARG A 96 -3.99 16.50 -1.03
C ARG A 96 -3.58 15.07 -1.36
N THR A 97 -3.45 14.70 -2.63
CA THR A 97 -3.09 13.33 -3.01
C THR A 97 -1.67 13.02 -2.54
N LYS A 98 -1.56 12.05 -1.64
CA LYS A 98 -0.30 11.60 -1.04
C LYS A 98 0.17 10.28 -1.64
N VAL A 99 -0.77 9.38 -1.93
CA VAL A 99 -0.47 8.03 -2.43
C VAL A 99 -1.45 7.64 -3.54
N ILE A 100 -0.93 6.93 -4.54
CA ILE A 100 -1.71 6.12 -5.47
C ILE A 100 -1.39 4.66 -5.12
N ASN A 101 -2.41 3.89 -4.76
CA ASN A 101 -2.29 2.50 -4.37
C ASN A 101 -2.88 1.58 -5.45
N PRO A 102 -2.06 1.14 -6.43
CA PRO A 102 -2.46 0.15 -7.42
C PRO A 102 -2.62 -1.24 -6.80
N ILE A 103 -3.68 -1.93 -7.22
CA ILE A 103 -4.00 -3.32 -6.85
C ILE A 103 -4.08 -4.13 -8.14
#